data_AF-A0A1G2R445-F1
#
_entry.id   AF-A0A1G2R445-F1
#
_cell.length_a   1.000
_cell.length_b   1.000
_cell.length_c   1.000
_cell.angle_alpha   90.00
_cell.angle_beta   90.00
_cell.angle_gamma   90.00
#
_symmetry.space_group_name_H-M   'P 1'
#
loop_
_entity.id
_entity.type
_entity.pdbx_description
1 polymer ?
#
loop_
_entity_poly.entity_id
_entity_poly.type
_entity_poly.pdbx_seq_one_letter_code
_entity_poly.pdbx_strand_id
1 'polypeptide(L)'
;MKLISTLCIAFAGVLGLLYVLQVNALTSQTYRIGEYENAKQQLSDNAKELEANAVRILAMKNLEDLAASMNFEKAHSISYVKMAEPAVASSFAR
;
A
#
# COMPACT_ATOMS: atom_id res chain seq x y z
N MET A 1 -5.12 -67.11 4.40
CA MET A 1 -4.31 -66.29 3.46
C MET A 1 -5.13 -65.34 2.60
N LYS A 2 -6.20 -65.77 1.92
CA LYS A 2 -7.01 -64.90 1.02
C LYS A 2 -7.63 -63.67 1.72
N LEU A 3 -8.21 -63.83 2.91
CA LEU A 3 -8.80 -62.74 3.71
C LEU A 3 -7.80 -61.65 4.12
N ILE A 4 -6.56 -62.02 4.43
CA ILE A 4 -5.51 -61.09 4.83
C ILE A 4 -5.06 -60.26 3.61
N SER A 5 -4.90 -60.91 2.46
CA SER A 5 -4.54 -60.22 1.21
C SER A 5 -5.62 -59.21 0.78
N THR A 6 -6.89 -59.56 0.88
CA THR A 6 -7.99 -58.63 0.58
C THR A 6 -8.04 -57.45 1.54
N LEU A 7 -7.74 -57.67 2.83
CA LEU A 7 -7.69 -56.60 3.83
C LEU A 7 -6.53 -55.62 3.55
N CYS A 8 -5.36 -56.13 3.19
CA CYS A 8 -4.20 -55.29 2.83
C CYS A 8 -4.49 -54.42 1.60
N ILE A 9 -5.18 -54.95 0.58
CA ILE A 9 -5.55 -54.20 -0.62
C ILE A 9 -6.58 -53.10 -0.27
N ALA A 10 -7.59 -53.44 0.53
CA ALA A 10 -8.57 -52.46 0.99
C ALA A 10 -7.91 -51.34 1.81
N PHE A 11 -6.98 -51.69 2.70
CA PHE A 11 -6.23 -50.74 3.50
C PHE A 11 -5.34 -49.82 2.66
N ALA A 12 -4.64 -50.38 1.65
CA ALA A 12 -3.86 -49.60 0.71
C ALA A 12 -4.73 -48.61 -0.10
N GLY A 13 -5.94 -49.02 -0.48
CA GLY A 13 -6.91 -48.14 -1.16
C GLY A 13 -7.36 -46.97 -0.27
N VAL A 14 -7.68 -47.25 1.00
CA VAL A 14 -8.05 -46.20 1.98
C VAL A 14 -6.90 -45.23 2.22
N LEU A 15 -5.67 -45.74 2.38
CA LEU A 15 -4.48 -44.89 2.52
C LEU A 15 -4.25 -44.00 1.29
N GLY A 16 -4.45 -44.54 0.09
CA GLY A 16 -4.33 -43.76 -1.15
C GLY A 16 -5.34 -42.62 -1.23
N LEU A 17 -6.60 -42.87 -0.86
CA LEU A 17 -7.63 -41.82 -0.80
C LEU A 17 -7.31 -40.74 0.24
N LEU A 18 -6.88 -41.16 1.43
CA LEU A 18 -6.47 -40.23 2.48
C LEU A 18 -5.27 -39.38 2.06
N TYR A 19 -4.33 -39.95 1.32
CA TYR A 19 -3.18 -39.22 0.79
C TYR A 19 -3.61 -38.09 -0.17
N VAL A 20 -4.51 -38.37 -1.11
CA VAL A 20 -5.03 -37.35 -2.04
C VAL A 20 -5.74 -36.22 -1.28
N LEU A 21 -6.54 -36.56 -0.25
CA LEU A 21 -7.20 -35.56 0.58
C LEU A 21 -6.20 -34.70 1.36
N GLN A 22 -5.15 -35.32 1.92
CA GLN A 22 -4.09 -34.60 2.64
C GLN A 22 -3.33 -33.64 1.73
N VAL A 23 -2.96 -34.07 0.52
CA VAL A 23 -2.26 -33.22 -0.45
C VAL A 23 -3.14 -32.03 -0.84
N ASN A 24 -4.42 -32.26 -1.15
CA ASN A 24 -5.35 -31.18 -1.47
C ASN A 24 -5.53 -30.18 -0.33
N ALA A 25 -5.66 -30.68 0.91
CA ALA A 25 -5.76 -29.82 2.09
C ALA A 25 -4.49 -29.00 2.31
N LEU A 26 -3.32 -29.61 2.13
CA LEU A 26 -2.03 -28.95 2.25
C LEU A 26 -1.86 -27.86 1.19
N THR A 27 -2.20 -28.15 -0.08
CA THR A 27 -2.16 -27.17 -1.16
C THR A 27 -3.06 -25.98 -0.86
N SER A 28 -4.30 -26.21 -0.40
CA SER A 28 -5.21 -25.13 -0.02
C SER A 28 -4.66 -24.28 1.13
N GLN A 29 -4.07 -24.90 2.15
CA GLN A 29 -3.43 -24.17 3.25
C GLN A 29 -2.24 -23.33 2.78
N THR A 30 -1.40 -23.86 1.90
CA THR A 30 -0.26 -23.12 1.32
C THR A 30 -0.74 -21.90 0.53
N TYR A 31 -1.78 -22.03 -0.28
CA TYR A 31 -2.37 -20.87 -0.98
C TYR A 31 -2.85 -19.81 0.00
N ARG A 32 -3.56 -20.22 1.06
CA ARG A 32 -4.03 -19.30 2.10
C ARG A 32 -2.88 -18.61 2.83
N ILE A 33 -1.77 -19.30 3.10
CA ILE A 33 -0.58 -18.68 3.69
C ILE A 33 -0.04 -17.59 2.78
N GLY A 34 0.06 -17.84 1.47
CA GLY A 34 0.48 -16.81 0.51
C GLY A 34 -0.47 -15.60 0.47
N GLU A 35 -1.78 -15.82 0.56
CA GLU A 35 -2.75 -14.72 0.69
C GLU A 35 -2.57 -13.92 1.98
N TYR A 36 -2.33 -14.59 3.12
CA TYR A 36 -2.07 -13.91 4.38
C TYR A 36 -0.76 -13.11 4.36
N GLU A 37 0.29 -13.63 3.73
CA GLU A 37 1.55 -12.88 3.56
C GLU A 37 1.34 -11.63 2.71
N ASN A 38 0.60 -11.73 1.60
CA ASN A 38 0.26 -10.59 0.77
C ASN A 38 -0.59 -9.55 1.53
N ALA A 39 -1.61 -10.01 2.26
CA ALA A 39 -2.45 -9.12 3.07
C ALA A 39 -1.64 -8.41 4.17
N LYS A 40 -0.69 -9.12 4.81
CA LYS A 40 0.22 -8.54 5.79
C LYS A 40 1.13 -7.48 5.16
N GLN A 41 1.65 -7.73 3.96
CA GLN A 41 2.48 -6.77 3.26
C GLN A 41 1.69 -5.51 2.88
N GLN A 42 0.49 -5.67 2.32
CA GLN A 42 -0.40 -4.54 2.01
C GLN A 42 -0.74 -3.71 3.25
N LEU A 43 -1.03 -4.36 4.38
CA LEU A 43 -1.31 -3.67 5.63
C LEU A 43 -0.10 -2.86 6.14
N SER A 44 1.11 -3.41 6.00
CA SER A 44 2.36 -2.74 6.34
C SER A 44 2.59 -1.50 5.47
N ASP A 45 2.38 -1.63 4.16
CA ASP A 45 2.58 -0.52 3.22
C ASP A 45 1.54 0.60 3.45
N ASN A 46 0.28 0.24 3.68
CA ASN A 46 -0.78 1.20 4.05
C ASN A 46 -0.47 1.90 5.39
N ALA A 47 0.09 1.18 6.37
CA ALA A 47 0.46 1.76 7.65
C ALA A 47 1.58 2.80 7.50
N LYS A 48 2.59 2.53 6.68
CA LYS A 48 3.67 3.49 6.38
C LYS A 48 3.15 4.73 5.67
N GLU A 49 2.24 4.55 4.70
CA GLU A 49 1.61 5.69 4.02
C GLU A 49 0.79 6.54 5.00
N LEU A 50 0.05 5.90 5.90
CA LEU A 50 -0.73 6.59 6.92
C LEU A 50 0.18 7.34 7.91
N GLU A 51 1.29 6.74 8.33
CA GLU A 51 2.29 7.38 9.19
C GLU A 51 2.90 8.61 8.51
N ALA A 52 3.31 8.49 7.25
CA ALA A 52 3.85 9.61 6.47
C ALA A 52 2.83 10.75 6.33
N ASN A 53 1.57 10.43 6.08
CA ASN A 53 0.49 11.41 6.01
C ASN A 53 0.22 12.06 7.37
N ALA A 54 0.27 11.31 8.47
CA ALA A 54 0.09 11.85 9.82
C ALA A 54 1.21 12.84 10.19
N VAL A 55 2.47 12.52 9.88
CA VAL A 55 3.61 13.43 10.07
C VAL A 55 3.44 14.70 9.25
N ARG A 56 2.99 14.59 7.99
CA ARG A 56 2.71 15.73 7.13
C ARG A 56 1.61 16.63 7.70
N ILE A 57 0.51 16.06 8.19
CA ILE A 57 -0.59 16.81 8.81
C ILE A 57 -0.11 17.55 10.05
N LEU A 58 0.67 16.89 10.91
CA LEU A 58 1.29 17.52 12.09
C LEU A 58 2.21 18.67 11.71
N ALA A 59 3.08 18.49 10.71
CA ALA A 59 3.95 19.55 10.22
C ALA A 59 3.15 20.74 9.66
N MET A 60 2.06 20.47 8.93
CA MET A 60 1.19 21.51 8.38
C MET A 60 0.47 22.29 9.48
N LYS A 61 0.00 21.59 10.52
CA LYS A 61 -0.60 22.23 11.70
C LYS A 61 0.40 23.11 12.43
N ASN A 62 1.63 22.65 12.61
CA ASN A 62 2.69 23.45 13.23
C ASN A 62 3.02 24.70 12.41
N LEU A 63 2.99 24.62 11.08
CA LEU A 63 3.15 25.78 10.20
C LEU A 63 1.98 26.75 10.30
N GLU A 64 0.75 26.25 10.41
CA GLU A 64 -0.44 27.08 10.60
C GLU A 64 -0.40 27.80 11.96
N ASP A 65 -0.01 27.11 13.04
CA ASP A 65 0.17 27.70 14.37
C ASP A 65 1.29 28.75 14.37
N LEU A 66 2.41 28.49 13.68
CA LEU A 66 3.50 29.46 13.54
C LEU A 66 3.05 30.68 12.73
N ALA A 67 2.36 30.48 11.60
CA ALA A 67 1.85 31.56 10.77
C ALA A 67 0.86 32.45 11.55
N ALA A 68 -0.03 31.83 12.33
CA ALA A 68 -0.94 32.55 13.22
C ALA A 68 -0.19 33.34 14.30
N SER A 69 0.85 32.77 14.92
CA SER A 69 1.67 33.46 15.91
C SER A 69 2.41 34.68 15.36
N MET A 70 2.71 34.67 14.06
CA MET A 70 3.36 35.76 13.35
C MET A 70 2.36 36.77 12.75
N ASN A 71 1.05 36.64 13.06
CA ASN A 71 -0.04 37.44 12.50
C ASN A 71 -0.14 37.37 10.97
N PHE A 72 0.30 36.28 10.34
CA PHE A 72 0.06 36.06 8.92
C PHE A 72 -1.38 35.63 8.69
N GLU A 73 -2.08 36.34 7.80
CA GLU A 73 -3.46 36.02 7.43
C GLU A 73 -3.50 35.01 6.27
N LYS A 74 -4.50 34.12 6.28
CA LYS A 74 -4.65 33.06 5.28
C LYS A 74 -4.98 33.68 3.93
N ALA A 75 -4.07 33.59 2.96
CA ALA A 75 -4.26 34.20 1.63
C ALA A 75 -5.48 33.61 0.91
N HIS A 76 -6.58 34.37 0.85
CA HIS A 76 -7.82 33.96 0.18
C HIS A 76 -7.79 34.17 -1.35
N SER A 77 -6.89 35.03 -1.84
CA SER A 77 -6.76 35.35 -3.27
C SER A 77 -5.36 35.86 -3.55
N ILE A 78 -4.55 35.09 -4.28
CA ILE A 78 -3.23 35.50 -4.75
C ILE A 78 -3.39 36.05 -6.17
N SER A 79 -3.45 37.37 -6.30
CA SER A 79 -3.50 38.05 -7.61
C SER A 79 -2.09 38.50 -8.00
N TYR A 80 -1.48 37.80 -8.94
CA TYR A 80 -0.19 38.20 -9.51
C TYR A 80 -0.40 39.40 -10.45
N VAL A 81 0.10 40.57 -10.06
CA VAL A 81 0.15 41.73 -10.95
C VAL A 81 1.19 41.43 -12.03
N LYS A 82 0.72 41.14 -13.24
CA LYS A 82 1.58 41.00 -14.42
C LYS A 82 2.13 42.40 -14.75
N MET A 83 3.39 42.67 -14.40
CA MET A 83 4.03 43.91 -14.81
C MET A 83 4.16 43.90 -16.34
N ALA A 84 3.70 44.96 -17.00
CA ALA A 84 3.93 45.16 -18.43
C ALA A 84 5.45 45.23 -18.66
N GLU A 85 5.92 44.47 -19.66
CA GLU A 85 7.35 44.42 -20.00
C GLU A 85 7.90 45.84 -20.19
N PRO A 86 9.07 46.19 -19.63
CA PRO A 86 9.70 47.45 -19.94
C PRO A 86 10.10 47.43 -21.41
N ALA A 87 9.41 48.22 -22.23
CA ALA A 87 9.85 48.55 -23.58
C ALA A 87 11.17 49.32 -23.45
N VAL A 88 12.28 48.59 -23.41
CA VAL A 88 13.62 49.14 -23.56
C VAL A 88 13.68 49.83 -24.92
N ALA A 89 13.84 51.15 -24.90
CA ALA A 89 13.96 51.98 -26.09
C ALA A 89 15.13 51.49 -26.95
N SER A 90 14.82 50.89 -28.10
CA SER A 90 15.82 50.54 -29.12
C SER A 90 16.28 51.82 -29.82
N SER A 91 17.24 52.52 -29.23
CA SER A 91 18.04 53.52 -29.94
C SER A 91 19.05 52.79 -30.83
N PHE A 92 18.65 52.40 -32.04
CA PHE A 92 19.61 52.16 -33.11
C PHE A 92 19.79 53.47 -33.89
N ALA A 93 20.97 54.07 -33.71
CA ALA A 93 21.46 55.21 -34.47
C ALA A 93 21.56 54.86 -35.97
N ARG A 94 21.16 55.80 -36.82
CA ARG A 94 21.38 55.79 -38.27
C ARG A 94 22.70 56.49 -38.59
#